data_AF-A0A9D7XZ81-F1
#
_entry.id   AF-A0A9D7XZ81-F1
#
_cell.length_a   1.000
_cell.length_b   1.000
_cell.length_c   1.000
_cell.angle_alpha   90.00
_cell.angle_beta   90.00
_cell.angle_gamma   90.00
#
_symmetry.space_group_name_H-M   'P 1'
#
loop_
_entity.id
_entity.type
_entity.pdbx_description
1 polymer ?
#
loop_
_entity_poly.entity_id
_entity_poly.type
_entity_poly.pdbx_seq_one_letter_code
_entity_poly.pdbx_strand_id
1 'polypeptide(L)'
;MKGSAATNAPQRVQAYPPADIVLVGCVKSKRPHGAAAKDLYSSDYFSKMRGYAESTGRPWFILSAQHGLVSPDEWLEPYDCYLPDMSRDYRRDWGLRVAAQLEESVGRLDGVVFHIHAGAAYVEAVEAALRPLGAVVTDQLHGLSFGRRLSWYLRQVSGTAVTASAVAEDLRDEAQAVPLPDLVASKGEGLRSPGMYSWWVDGPGAEDLSRGLGHEVAAGLIYAGLAGATRSGGSTSSNTLWGRIATMHLGKRHDLSTLRRSLGSVLASASGWPAIDEVELTRWMHAHLSVIAVPVADADTLDALESEILTELDPPLNLAKVSKTPLRTQLSALRKRYAGWESGMHGRHAGKCAR
;
A
#
# COMPACT_ATOMS: atom_id res chain seq x y z
N MET A 1 -33.38 30.04 -10.27
CA MET A 1 -32.48 29.03 -10.87
C MET A 1 -31.67 28.41 -9.74
N LYS A 2 -32.05 27.21 -9.31
CA LYS A 2 -31.40 26.45 -8.21
C LYS A 2 -30.39 25.48 -8.83
N GLY A 3 -29.11 25.60 -8.48
CA GLY A 3 -28.07 24.63 -8.82
C GLY A 3 -28.11 23.48 -7.83
N SER A 4 -28.30 22.26 -8.32
CA SER A 4 -28.35 21.02 -7.55
C SER A 4 -26.93 20.60 -7.15
N ALA A 5 -26.66 20.54 -5.85
CA ALA A 5 -25.44 19.97 -5.29
C ALA A 5 -25.55 18.44 -5.34
N ALA A 6 -24.71 17.81 -6.16
CA ALA A 6 -24.56 16.35 -6.16
C ALA A 6 -23.90 15.92 -4.85
N THR A 7 -24.70 15.30 -4.00
CA THR A 7 -24.31 14.68 -2.73
C THR A 7 -23.54 13.40 -3.07
N ASN A 8 -22.23 13.36 -2.78
CA ASN A 8 -21.43 12.13 -2.85
C ASN A 8 -21.82 11.25 -1.65
N ALA A 9 -22.84 10.41 -1.84
CA ALA A 9 -23.13 9.30 -0.95
C ALA A 9 -21.98 8.27 -1.01
N PRO A 10 -21.66 7.59 0.09
CA PRO A 10 -20.70 6.48 0.05
C PRO A 10 -21.18 5.46 -0.98
N GLN A 11 -20.33 5.14 -1.97
CA GLN A 11 -20.58 4.04 -2.89
C GLN A 11 -20.71 2.77 -2.04
N ARG A 12 -21.96 2.30 -1.86
CA ARG A 12 -22.23 0.95 -1.35
C ARG A 12 -21.39 -0.02 -2.18
N VAL A 13 -20.50 -0.76 -1.53
CA VAL A 13 -19.88 -1.94 -2.12
C VAL A 13 -21.03 -2.80 -2.62
N GLN A 14 -21.18 -2.90 -3.94
CA GLN A 14 -22.23 -3.67 -4.55
C GLN A 14 -21.94 -5.14 -4.21
N ALA A 15 -22.75 -5.72 -3.32
CA ALA A 15 -22.61 -7.12 -2.95
C ALA A 15 -23.00 -7.97 -4.16
N TYR A 16 -21.99 -8.49 -4.86
CA TYR A 16 -22.20 -9.47 -5.92
C TYR A 16 -22.59 -10.81 -5.32
N PRO A 17 -23.42 -11.62 -6.01
CA PRO A 17 -23.66 -12.99 -5.59
C PRO A 17 -22.32 -13.75 -5.51
N PRO A 18 -22.17 -14.68 -4.55
CA PRO A 18 -20.96 -15.50 -4.45
C PRO A 18 -20.75 -16.27 -5.77
N ALA A 19 -19.49 -16.41 -6.18
CA ALA A 19 -19.16 -17.18 -7.38
C ALA A 19 -19.49 -18.66 -7.20
N ASP A 20 -20.05 -19.26 -8.23
CA ASP A 20 -20.02 -20.71 -8.41
C ASP A 20 -18.67 -21.13 -9.00
N ILE A 21 -18.12 -20.31 -9.92
CA ILE A 21 -16.85 -20.57 -10.64
C ILE A 21 -16.03 -19.27 -10.76
N VAL A 22 -14.71 -19.40 -10.62
CA VAL A 22 -13.76 -18.29 -10.82
C VAL A 22 -12.97 -18.47 -12.11
N LEU A 23 -12.86 -17.42 -12.92
CA LEU A 23 -12.07 -17.40 -14.17
C LEU A 23 -10.90 -16.44 -14.04
N VAL A 24 -9.67 -16.93 -14.23
CA VAL A 24 -8.44 -16.13 -14.11
C VAL A 24 -7.79 -15.93 -15.48
N GLY A 25 -7.50 -14.69 -15.86
CA GLY A 25 -6.80 -14.39 -17.10
C GLY A 25 -5.33 -14.81 -17.07
N CYS A 26 -4.84 -15.39 -18.18
CA CYS A 26 -3.41 -15.64 -18.36
C CYS A 26 -2.59 -14.33 -18.41
N VAL A 27 -1.27 -14.45 -18.24
CA VAL A 27 -0.33 -13.31 -18.27
C VAL A 27 0.84 -13.57 -19.23
N LYS A 28 1.55 -12.49 -19.57
CA LYS A 28 2.72 -12.56 -20.46
C LYS A 28 3.85 -13.40 -19.86
N SER A 29 4.22 -13.14 -18.61
CA SER A 29 5.33 -13.81 -17.92
C SER A 29 5.00 -15.29 -17.66
N LYS A 30 5.82 -16.18 -18.22
CA LYS A 30 5.74 -17.63 -18.04
C LYS A 30 7.11 -18.18 -17.67
N ARG A 31 7.13 -19.39 -17.09
CA ARG A 31 8.36 -20.18 -16.93
C ARG A 31 8.94 -20.56 -18.31
N PRO A 32 10.25 -20.84 -18.40
CA PRO A 32 10.89 -21.21 -19.67
C PRO A 32 10.66 -22.67 -20.09
N HIS A 33 9.95 -23.45 -19.28
CA HIS A 33 9.66 -24.87 -19.51
C HIS A 33 8.19 -25.18 -19.17
N GLY A 34 7.68 -26.29 -19.69
CA GLY A 34 6.34 -26.78 -19.38
C GLY A 34 6.10 -26.98 -17.89
N ALA A 35 4.86 -26.77 -17.48
CA ALA A 35 4.37 -26.93 -16.12
C ALA A 35 2.84 -27.06 -16.12
N ALA A 36 2.25 -27.42 -14.98
CA ALA A 36 0.83 -27.21 -14.75
C ALA A 36 0.46 -25.75 -14.98
N ALA A 37 -0.70 -25.46 -15.58
CA ALA A 37 -1.09 -24.12 -15.98
C ALA A 37 -1.07 -23.12 -14.80
N LYS A 38 -1.46 -23.55 -13.59
CA LYS A 38 -1.38 -22.73 -12.36
C LYS A 38 0.05 -22.35 -11.95
N ASP A 39 1.06 -23.10 -12.39
CA ASP A 39 2.47 -22.89 -12.08
C ASP A 39 3.27 -22.33 -13.26
N LEU A 40 2.71 -22.37 -14.47
CA LEU A 40 3.37 -21.86 -15.69
C LEU A 40 3.52 -20.34 -15.65
N TYR A 41 2.51 -19.61 -15.19
CA TYR A 41 2.52 -18.15 -15.17
C TYR A 41 3.24 -17.59 -13.94
N SER A 42 4.18 -16.67 -14.15
CA SER A 42 5.17 -16.28 -13.12
C SER A 42 5.08 -14.83 -12.64
N SER A 43 4.03 -14.09 -13.00
CA SER A 43 3.88 -12.70 -12.53
C SER A 43 3.27 -12.63 -11.12
N ASP A 44 3.64 -11.58 -10.36
CA ASP A 44 3.03 -11.29 -9.06
C ASP A 44 1.50 -11.12 -9.18
N TYR A 45 1.03 -10.46 -10.25
CA TYR A 45 -0.39 -10.29 -10.51
C TYR A 45 -1.12 -11.63 -10.68
N PHE A 46 -0.57 -12.57 -11.47
CA PHE A 46 -1.16 -13.90 -11.61
C PHE A 46 -1.14 -14.67 -10.30
N SER A 47 -0.04 -14.60 -9.55
CA SER A 47 0.08 -15.25 -8.24
C SER A 47 -1.03 -14.79 -7.28
N LYS A 48 -1.38 -13.49 -7.30
CA LYS A 48 -2.49 -12.96 -6.49
C LYS A 48 -3.88 -13.37 -7.00
N MET A 49 -4.09 -13.40 -8.32
CA MET A 49 -5.34 -13.90 -8.90
C MET A 49 -5.58 -15.37 -8.56
N ARG A 50 -4.53 -16.19 -8.71
CA ARG A 50 -4.53 -17.61 -8.33
C ARG A 50 -4.83 -17.77 -6.83
N GLY A 51 -4.11 -17.06 -5.97
CA GLY A 51 -4.31 -17.14 -4.52
C GLY A 51 -5.73 -16.81 -4.10
N TYR A 52 -6.34 -15.78 -4.71
CA TYR A 52 -7.76 -15.48 -4.51
C TYR A 52 -8.68 -16.61 -5.01
N ALA A 53 -8.47 -17.09 -6.24
CA ALA A 53 -9.29 -18.16 -6.80
C ALA A 53 -9.26 -19.41 -5.90
N GLU A 54 -8.07 -19.83 -5.47
CA GLU A 54 -7.87 -20.96 -4.54
C GLU A 54 -8.53 -20.69 -3.17
N SER A 55 -8.45 -19.46 -2.64
CA SER A 55 -9.05 -19.12 -1.34
C SER A 55 -10.58 -19.14 -1.33
N THR A 56 -11.24 -19.07 -2.50
CA THR A 56 -12.71 -19.16 -2.57
C THR A 56 -13.25 -20.57 -2.30
N GLY A 57 -12.40 -21.60 -2.43
CA GLY A 57 -12.84 -23.01 -2.37
C GLY A 57 -13.78 -23.41 -3.52
N ARG A 58 -13.89 -22.59 -4.58
CA ARG A 58 -14.72 -22.86 -5.76
C ARG A 58 -13.88 -23.44 -6.89
N PRO A 59 -14.49 -24.18 -7.84
CA PRO A 59 -13.84 -24.51 -9.09
C PRO A 59 -13.32 -23.26 -9.80
N TRP A 60 -12.13 -23.34 -10.37
CA TRP A 60 -11.55 -22.23 -11.11
C TRP A 60 -10.79 -22.70 -12.34
N PHE A 61 -10.72 -21.83 -13.33
CA PHE A 61 -10.09 -22.10 -14.62
C PHE A 61 -9.26 -20.91 -15.10
N ILE A 62 -8.33 -21.18 -16.00
CA ILE A 62 -7.48 -20.16 -16.60
C ILE A 62 -7.98 -19.84 -18.02
N LEU A 63 -8.20 -18.55 -18.29
CA LEU A 63 -8.48 -18.03 -19.62
C LEU A 63 -7.17 -17.77 -20.35
N SER A 64 -6.79 -18.70 -21.21
CA SER A 64 -5.62 -18.63 -22.07
C SER A 64 -6.00 -18.09 -23.45
N ALA A 65 -5.25 -17.08 -23.94
CA ALA A 65 -5.40 -16.57 -25.30
C ALA A 65 -5.35 -17.68 -26.39
N GLN A 66 -4.46 -18.67 -26.22
CA GLN A 66 -4.24 -19.73 -27.21
C GLN A 66 -5.17 -20.93 -27.02
N HIS A 67 -5.25 -21.45 -25.80
CA HIS A 67 -5.98 -22.68 -25.47
C HIS A 67 -7.47 -22.49 -25.15
N GLY A 68 -7.94 -21.26 -24.91
CA GLY A 68 -9.30 -20.98 -24.44
C GLY A 68 -9.41 -21.15 -22.93
N LEU A 69 -10.20 -22.11 -22.49
CA LEU A 69 -10.32 -22.53 -21.10
C LEU A 69 -9.29 -23.62 -20.78
N VAL A 70 -8.60 -23.49 -19.65
CA VAL A 70 -7.55 -24.42 -19.20
C VAL A 70 -7.79 -24.78 -17.75
N SER A 71 -7.65 -26.06 -17.40
CA SER A 71 -7.69 -26.51 -16.01
C SER A 71 -6.41 -26.10 -15.27
N PRO A 72 -6.46 -25.71 -13.97
CA PRO A 72 -5.27 -25.35 -13.19
C PRO A 72 -4.15 -26.40 -13.23
N ASP A 73 -4.52 -27.67 -13.30
CA ASP A 73 -3.59 -28.81 -13.28
C ASP A 73 -3.21 -29.31 -14.70
N GLU A 74 -3.76 -28.70 -15.75
CA GLU A 74 -3.45 -29.06 -17.13
C GLU A 74 -1.98 -28.70 -17.45
N TRP A 75 -1.25 -29.64 -18.03
CA TRP A 75 0.13 -29.41 -18.43
C TRP A 75 0.19 -28.56 -19.71
N LEU A 76 0.93 -27.46 -19.67
CA LEU A 76 1.11 -26.55 -20.80
C LEU A 76 2.59 -26.26 -21.04
N GLU A 77 2.97 -26.18 -22.31
CA GLU A 77 4.25 -25.60 -22.74
C GLU A 77 4.16 -24.06 -22.82
N PRO A 78 5.28 -23.34 -22.65
CA PRO A 78 5.31 -21.89 -22.82
C PRO A 78 4.87 -21.48 -24.24
N TYR A 79 4.06 -20.44 -24.31
CA TYR A 79 3.51 -19.93 -25.57
C TYR A 79 3.42 -18.40 -25.60
N ASP A 80 3.35 -17.84 -26.80
CA ASP A 80 3.20 -16.39 -27.03
C ASP A 80 1.95 -16.10 -27.86
N CYS A 81 0.87 -15.75 -27.17
CA CYS A 81 -0.38 -15.35 -27.77
C CYS A 81 -1.02 -14.28 -26.88
N TYR A 82 -1.47 -13.19 -27.49
CA TYR A 82 -2.08 -12.07 -26.79
C TYR A 82 -3.45 -11.75 -27.41
N LEU A 83 -4.50 -12.13 -26.70
CA LEU A 83 -5.89 -12.02 -27.17
C LEU A 83 -6.29 -10.59 -27.64
N PRO A 84 -5.85 -9.49 -26.99
CA PRO A 84 -6.18 -8.13 -27.44
C PRO A 84 -5.63 -7.76 -28.81
N ASP A 85 -4.57 -8.41 -29.29
CA ASP A 85 -4.02 -8.16 -30.64
C ASP A 85 -4.85 -8.88 -31.73
N MET A 86 -5.77 -9.75 -31.33
CA MET A 86 -6.58 -10.53 -32.25
C MET A 86 -7.79 -9.75 -32.77
N SER A 87 -8.24 -10.12 -33.97
CA SER A 87 -9.41 -9.51 -34.61
C SER A 87 -10.68 -9.67 -33.76
N ARG A 88 -11.69 -8.84 -34.03
CA ARG A 88 -12.99 -8.94 -33.34
C ARG A 88 -13.65 -10.30 -33.58
N ASP A 89 -13.60 -10.81 -34.81
CA ASP A 89 -14.14 -12.14 -35.13
C ASP A 89 -13.40 -13.25 -34.40
N TYR A 90 -12.06 -13.17 -34.33
CA TYR A 90 -11.28 -14.13 -33.56
C TYR A 90 -11.68 -14.12 -32.08
N ARG A 91 -11.82 -12.93 -31.48
CA ARG A 91 -12.23 -12.81 -30.07
C ARG A 91 -13.64 -13.35 -29.83
N ARG A 92 -14.57 -13.14 -30.77
CA ARG A 92 -15.91 -13.74 -30.72
C ARG A 92 -15.83 -15.26 -30.75
N ASP A 93 -15.12 -15.82 -31.72
CA ASP A 93 -15.02 -17.28 -31.88
C ASP A 93 -14.25 -17.92 -30.71
N TRP A 94 -13.24 -17.24 -30.17
CA TRP A 94 -12.56 -17.60 -28.93
C TRP A 94 -13.53 -17.63 -27.74
N GLY A 95 -14.40 -16.62 -27.59
CA GLY A 95 -15.41 -16.58 -26.53
C GLY A 95 -16.41 -17.74 -26.63
N LEU A 96 -16.90 -18.05 -27.84
CA LEU A 96 -17.77 -19.20 -28.09
C LEU A 96 -17.10 -20.53 -27.75
N ARG A 97 -15.81 -20.68 -28.10
CA ARG A 97 -15.02 -21.85 -27.73
C ARG A 97 -14.89 -21.98 -26.21
N VAL A 98 -14.62 -20.89 -25.49
CA VAL A 98 -14.55 -20.89 -24.02
C VAL A 98 -15.88 -21.31 -23.40
N ALA A 99 -17.00 -20.80 -23.91
CA ALA A 99 -18.33 -21.18 -23.41
C ALA A 99 -18.60 -22.68 -23.60
N ALA A 100 -18.25 -23.25 -24.76
CA ALA A 100 -18.36 -24.69 -25.01
C ALA A 100 -17.48 -25.52 -24.07
N GLN A 101 -16.23 -25.11 -23.86
CA GLN A 101 -15.31 -25.78 -22.91
C GLN A 101 -15.80 -25.70 -21.46
N LEU A 102 -16.43 -24.58 -21.08
CA LEU A 102 -17.04 -24.43 -19.76
C LEU A 102 -18.23 -25.39 -19.61
N GLU A 103 -19.13 -25.44 -20.60
CA GLU A 103 -20.28 -26.34 -20.55
C GLU A 103 -19.85 -27.82 -20.49
N GLU A 104 -18.79 -28.19 -21.20
CA GLU A 104 -18.18 -29.52 -21.11
C GLU A 104 -17.60 -29.81 -19.72
N SER A 105 -16.97 -28.81 -19.10
CA SER A 105 -16.28 -28.97 -17.81
C SER A 105 -17.22 -28.98 -16.61
N VAL A 106 -18.28 -28.18 -16.64
CA VAL A 106 -19.16 -27.94 -15.46
C VAL A 106 -20.64 -28.23 -15.71
N GLY A 107 -21.02 -28.59 -16.93
CA GLY A 107 -22.41 -28.84 -17.32
C GLY A 107 -23.17 -27.56 -17.68
N ARG A 108 -24.50 -27.62 -17.55
CA ARG A 108 -25.41 -26.52 -17.94
C ARG A 108 -25.01 -25.21 -17.25
N LEU A 109 -24.93 -24.14 -18.04
CA LEU A 109 -24.45 -22.82 -17.59
C LEU A 109 -25.56 -21.87 -17.12
N ASP A 110 -26.84 -22.25 -17.28
CA ASP A 110 -28.00 -21.46 -16.90
C ASP A 110 -28.01 -21.18 -15.38
N GLY A 111 -27.99 -19.90 -15.01
CA GLY A 111 -27.94 -19.45 -13.62
C GLY A 111 -26.57 -19.51 -12.94
N VAL A 112 -25.53 -20.02 -13.60
CA VAL A 112 -24.17 -20.12 -13.04
C VAL A 112 -23.53 -18.74 -12.92
N VAL A 113 -22.99 -18.42 -11.74
CA VAL A 113 -22.31 -17.14 -11.47
C VAL A 113 -20.80 -17.30 -11.64
N PHE A 114 -20.26 -16.62 -12.64
CA PHE A 114 -18.83 -16.51 -12.91
C PHE A 114 -18.26 -15.21 -12.35
N HIS A 115 -17.21 -15.31 -11.53
CA HIS A 115 -16.35 -14.15 -11.24
C HIS A 115 -15.14 -14.19 -12.16
N ILE A 116 -14.98 -13.16 -12.98
CA ILE A 116 -13.90 -13.08 -13.97
C ILE A 116 -12.83 -12.07 -13.55
N HIS A 117 -11.59 -12.54 -13.54
CA HIS A 117 -10.40 -11.81 -13.14
C HIS A 117 -9.44 -11.75 -14.34
N ALA A 118 -9.79 -10.97 -15.35
CA ALA A 118 -9.04 -10.88 -16.61
C ALA A 118 -8.96 -9.45 -17.15
N GLY A 119 -8.27 -9.26 -18.28
CA GLY A 119 -8.28 -8.00 -19.01
C GLY A 119 -9.60 -7.79 -19.77
N ALA A 120 -9.95 -6.53 -20.05
CA ALA A 120 -11.24 -6.17 -20.66
C ALA A 120 -11.59 -6.99 -21.92
N ALA A 121 -10.61 -7.21 -22.81
CA ALA A 121 -10.83 -7.99 -24.03
C ALA A 121 -11.26 -9.45 -23.77
N TYR A 122 -10.80 -10.06 -22.67
CA TYR A 122 -11.25 -11.39 -22.25
C TYR A 122 -12.65 -11.32 -21.66
N VAL A 123 -12.89 -10.35 -20.78
CA VAL A 123 -14.20 -10.15 -20.12
C VAL A 123 -15.30 -9.96 -21.15
N GLU A 124 -15.08 -9.05 -22.11
CA GLU A 124 -16.04 -8.76 -23.19
C GLU A 124 -16.36 -10.02 -24.02
N ALA A 125 -15.33 -10.78 -24.40
CA ALA A 125 -15.51 -11.97 -25.22
C ALA A 125 -16.24 -13.11 -24.48
N VAL A 126 -15.89 -13.34 -23.22
CA VAL A 126 -16.53 -14.36 -22.38
C VAL A 126 -17.96 -13.95 -22.03
N GLU A 127 -18.21 -12.71 -21.62
CA GLU A 127 -19.56 -12.23 -21.28
C GLU A 127 -20.50 -12.32 -22.48
N ALA A 128 -20.04 -11.94 -23.68
CA ALA A 128 -20.84 -12.03 -24.90
C ALA A 128 -21.26 -13.47 -25.24
N ALA A 129 -20.42 -14.46 -24.92
CA ALA A 129 -20.70 -15.87 -25.19
C ALA A 129 -21.56 -16.53 -24.08
N LEU A 130 -21.36 -16.15 -22.82
CA LEU A 130 -22.01 -16.77 -21.67
C LEU A 130 -23.41 -16.20 -21.37
N ARG A 131 -23.63 -14.90 -21.56
CA ARG A 131 -24.91 -14.26 -21.24
C ARG A 131 -26.11 -14.88 -22.00
N PRO A 132 -26.02 -15.21 -23.30
CA PRO A 132 -27.12 -15.90 -24.01
C PRO A 132 -27.45 -17.30 -23.46
N LEU A 133 -26.52 -17.93 -22.73
CA LEU A 133 -26.69 -19.25 -22.12
C LEU A 133 -27.30 -19.19 -20.71
N GLY A 134 -27.69 -18.00 -20.24
CA GLY A 134 -28.29 -17.79 -18.92
C GLY A 134 -27.29 -17.63 -17.77
N ALA A 135 -25.98 -17.63 -18.06
CA ALA A 135 -24.93 -17.43 -17.07
C ALA A 135 -24.79 -15.95 -16.68
N VAL A 136 -24.32 -15.71 -15.45
CA VAL A 136 -24.06 -14.37 -14.90
C VAL A 136 -22.55 -14.17 -14.83
N VAL A 137 -22.01 -13.18 -15.55
CA VAL A 137 -20.58 -12.83 -15.50
C VAL A 137 -20.39 -11.55 -14.71
N THR A 138 -19.48 -11.60 -13.73
CA THR A 138 -19.16 -10.48 -12.85
C THR A 138 -17.66 -10.19 -12.89
N ASP A 139 -17.27 -8.99 -13.34
CA ASP A 139 -15.93 -8.43 -13.15
C ASP A 139 -15.95 -7.47 -11.95
N GLN A 140 -15.59 -7.97 -10.77
CA GLN A 140 -15.56 -7.16 -9.54
C GLN A 140 -14.48 -6.06 -9.58
N LEU A 141 -13.56 -6.14 -10.54
CA LEU A 141 -12.42 -5.23 -10.68
C LEU A 141 -12.60 -4.26 -11.84
N HIS A 142 -13.79 -4.20 -12.43
CA HIS A 142 -14.10 -3.34 -13.55
C HIS A 142 -13.76 -1.88 -13.23
N GLY A 143 -13.02 -1.23 -14.14
CA GLY A 143 -12.62 0.17 -13.99
C GLY A 143 -11.51 0.45 -12.95
N LEU A 144 -11.04 -0.57 -12.21
CA LEU A 144 -9.93 -0.38 -11.27
C LEU A 144 -8.58 -0.30 -12.00
N SER A 145 -7.73 0.65 -11.59
CA SER A 145 -6.35 0.71 -12.04
C SER A 145 -5.57 -0.53 -11.60
N PHE A 146 -4.49 -0.86 -12.30
CA PHE A 146 -3.68 -2.06 -12.02
C PHE A 146 -3.22 -2.15 -10.55
N GLY A 147 -2.76 -1.04 -9.97
CA GLY A 147 -2.41 -0.97 -8.54
C GLY A 147 -3.60 -1.26 -7.62
N ARG A 148 -4.79 -0.71 -7.91
CA ARG A 148 -6.02 -0.97 -7.14
C ARG A 148 -6.49 -2.42 -7.24
N ARG A 149 -6.28 -3.08 -8.40
CA ARG A 149 -6.55 -4.51 -8.57
C ARG A 149 -5.62 -5.36 -7.69
N LEU A 150 -4.33 -5.05 -7.65
CA LEU A 150 -3.38 -5.71 -6.75
C LEU A 150 -3.78 -5.55 -5.28
N SER A 151 -4.12 -4.32 -4.87
CA SER A 151 -4.62 -4.04 -3.51
C SER A 151 -5.88 -4.83 -3.20
N TRP A 152 -6.79 -5.01 -4.16
CA TRP A 152 -8.02 -5.78 -3.97
C TRP A 152 -7.73 -7.23 -3.58
N TYR A 153 -6.79 -7.91 -4.26
CA TYR A 153 -6.46 -9.30 -3.91
C TYR A 153 -5.80 -9.44 -2.54
N LEU A 154 -4.95 -8.48 -2.15
CA LEU A 154 -4.35 -8.47 -0.81
C LEU A 154 -5.42 -8.39 0.29
N ARG A 155 -6.53 -7.67 0.06
CA ARG A 155 -7.67 -7.63 0.99
C ARG A 155 -8.35 -8.99 1.16
N GLN A 156 -8.46 -9.77 0.09
CA GLN A 156 -9.22 -11.04 0.12
C GLN A 156 -8.43 -12.19 0.77
N VAL A 157 -7.10 -12.24 0.56
CA VAL A 157 -6.22 -13.25 1.16
C VAL A 157 -6.07 -13.03 2.68
N SER A 158 -6.23 -11.79 3.15
CA SER A 158 -6.02 -11.45 4.56
C SER A 158 -7.18 -11.83 5.48
N GLY A 159 -8.35 -12.25 4.97
CA GLY A 159 -9.44 -12.93 5.71
C GLY A 159 -10.08 -12.23 6.93
N THR A 160 -9.47 -11.18 7.47
CA THR A 160 -9.89 -10.43 8.64
C THR A 160 -9.91 -8.95 8.26
N ALA A 161 -11.00 -8.25 8.58
CA ALA A 161 -11.00 -6.80 8.56
C ALA A 161 -9.80 -6.31 9.37
N VAL A 162 -8.87 -5.60 8.73
CA VAL A 162 -7.72 -5.00 9.41
C VAL A 162 -8.28 -3.98 10.39
N THR A 163 -8.29 -4.31 11.68
CA THR A 163 -8.71 -3.39 12.75
C THR A 163 -7.56 -2.45 13.09
N ALA A 164 -7.88 -1.25 13.58
CA ALA A 164 -6.86 -0.34 14.12
C ALA A 164 -6.00 -1.04 15.18
N SER A 165 -6.64 -1.83 16.04
CA SER A 165 -5.98 -2.55 17.12
C SER A 165 -4.98 -3.61 16.62
N ALA A 166 -5.32 -4.40 15.60
CA ALA A 166 -4.37 -5.37 15.03
C ALA A 166 -3.14 -4.68 14.42
N VAL A 167 -3.34 -3.57 13.70
CA VAL A 167 -2.21 -2.79 13.17
C VAL A 167 -1.41 -2.15 14.29
N ALA A 168 -2.05 -1.70 15.36
CA ALA A 168 -1.37 -1.13 16.52
C ALA A 168 -0.58 -2.19 17.30
N GLU A 169 -1.05 -3.43 17.38
CA GLU A 169 -0.31 -4.57 17.94
C GLU A 169 0.95 -4.86 17.11
N ASP A 170 0.82 -4.97 15.78
CA ASP A 170 1.96 -5.17 14.89
C ASP A 170 3.00 -4.04 15.01
N LEU A 171 2.54 -2.78 15.10
CA LEU A 171 3.40 -1.61 15.26
C LEU A 171 4.05 -1.49 16.64
N ARG A 172 3.61 -2.26 17.63
CA ARG A 172 4.18 -2.34 18.99
C ARG A 172 5.13 -3.53 19.18
N ASP A 173 5.14 -4.49 18.27
CA ASP A 173 5.96 -5.68 18.39
C ASP A 173 7.43 -5.37 18.09
N GLU A 174 8.19 -5.02 19.14
CA GLU A 174 9.62 -4.68 19.06
C GLU A 174 10.45 -5.78 18.38
N ALA A 175 10.02 -7.04 18.41
CA ALA A 175 10.71 -8.13 17.73
C ALA A 175 10.73 -7.97 16.19
N GLN A 176 9.83 -7.15 15.64
CA GLN A 176 9.75 -6.82 14.22
C GLN A 176 10.51 -5.53 13.86
N ALA A 177 11.09 -4.82 14.83
CA ALA A 177 11.78 -3.57 14.58
C ALA A 177 13.10 -3.81 13.82
N VAL A 178 13.20 -3.27 12.61
CA VAL A 178 14.38 -3.39 11.76
C VAL A 178 15.32 -2.20 11.97
N PRO A 179 16.59 -2.41 12.37
CA PRO A 179 17.56 -1.33 12.46
C PRO A 179 17.69 -0.56 11.16
N LEU A 180 17.86 0.75 11.24
CA LEU A 180 17.86 1.61 10.07
C LEU A 180 18.90 1.23 8.98
N PRO A 181 20.15 0.83 9.32
CA PRO A 181 21.12 0.36 8.32
C PRO A 181 20.62 -0.85 7.52
N ASP A 182 19.97 -1.80 8.18
CA ASP A 182 19.47 -3.03 7.56
C ASP A 182 18.25 -2.74 6.67
N LEU A 183 17.37 -1.87 7.14
CA LEU A 183 16.23 -1.39 6.35
C LEU A 183 16.72 -0.72 5.06
N VAL A 184 17.75 0.11 5.12
CA VAL A 184 18.32 0.77 3.94
C VAL A 184 18.94 -0.26 2.98
N ALA A 185 19.62 -1.27 3.52
CA ALA A 185 20.21 -2.36 2.73
C ALA A 185 19.18 -3.19 1.96
N SER A 186 17.95 -3.32 2.48
CA SER A 186 16.84 -4.03 1.81
C SER A 186 16.37 -3.37 0.50
N LYS A 187 16.74 -2.10 0.24
CA LYS A 187 16.29 -1.32 -0.93
C LYS A 187 14.76 -1.30 -1.12
N GLY A 188 14.02 -1.42 -0.02
CA GLY A 188 12.56 -1.35 0.01
C GLY A 188 11.85 -2.57 -0.54
N GLU A 189 12.48 -3.75 -0.52
CA GLU A 189 11.78 -5.02 -0.75
C GLU A 189 10.60 -5.14 0.23
N GLY A 190 9.40 -5.49 -0.28
CA GLY A 190 8.18 -5.54 0.53
C GLY A 190 7.56 -4.20 0.95
N LEU A 191 8.24 -3.06 0.75
CA LEU A 191 7.80 -1.74 1.26
C LEU A 191 7.31 -0.77 0.18
N ARG A 192 7.00 -1.28 -1.03
CA ARG A 192 6.53 -0.48 -2.18
C ARG A 192 5.01 -0.35 -2.25
N SER A 193 4.36 -0.35 -1.10
CA SER A 193 2.92 -0.20 -0.92
C SER A 193 2.60 0.88 0.12
N PRO A 194 1.34 1.35 0.20
CA PRO A 194 0.85 2.10 1.35
C PRO A 194 0.94 1.30 2.65
N GLY A 195 0.86 2.00 3.79
CA GLY A 195 0.87 1.37 5.10
C GLY A 195 1.13 2.34 6.25
N MET A 196 1.28 1.76 7.44
CA MET A 196 1.69 2.44 8.66
C MET A 196 3.13 2.07 9.01
N TYR A 197 3.80 2.94 9.76
CA TYR A 197 5.12 2.66 10.30
C TYR A 197 5.28 3.28 11.70
N SER A 198 6.09 2.65 12.53
CA SER A 198 6.52 3.15 13.84
C SER A 198 8.05 3.23 13.89
N TRP A 199 8.55 4.27 14.54
CA TRP A 199 9.95 4.52 14.79
C TRP A 199 10.25 4.24 16.25
N TRP A 200 11.33 3.52 16.46
CA TRP A 200 11.81 3.06 17.74
C TRP A 200 13.17 3.64 18.02
N VAL A 201 13.46 3.90 19.30
CA VAL A 201 14.76 4.36 19.76
C VAL A 201 15.33 3.37 20.78
N ASP A 202 16.63 3.15 20.72
CA ASP A 202 17.36 2.38 21.74
C ASP A 202 17.53 3.17 23.05
N GLY A 203 18.12 2.53 24.07
CA GLY A 203 18.39 3.15 25.38
C GLY A 203 19.21 4.45 25.31
N PRO A 204 20.42 4.42 24.69
CA PRO A 204 21.24 5.62 24.56
C PRO A 204 20.55 6.76 23.82
N GLY A 205 19.82 6.47 22.73
CA GLY A 205 19.06 7.48 22.02
C GLY A 205 17.91 8.05 22.86
N ALA A 206 17.23 7.23 23.66
CA ALA A 206 16.20 7.69 24.58
C ALA A 206 16.76 8.66 25.65
N GLU A 207 17.96 8.41 26.16
CA GLU A 207 18.65 9.31 27.09
C GLU A 207 18.97 10.67 26.45
N ASP A 208 19.46 10.67 25.21
CA ASP A 208 19.74 11.90 24.46
C ASP A 208 18.45 12.71 24.21
N LEU A 209 17.36 12.02 23.82
CA LEU A 209 16.05 12.64 23.65
C LEU A 209 15.53 13.23 24.96
N SER A 210 15.68 12.49 26.06
CA SER A 210 15.27 12.94 27.39
C SER A 210 16.01 14.21 27.82
N ARG A 211 17.33 14.24 27.59
CA ARG A 211 18.18 15.40 27.89
C ARG A 211 17.75 16.65 27.11
N GLY A 212 17.48 16.49 25.81
CA GLY A 212 17.06 17.59 24.95
C GLY A 212 15.65 18.11 25.24
N LEU A 213 14.74 17.23 25.62
CA LEU A 213 13.36 17.56 25.98
C LEU A 213 13.22 18.09 27.41
N GLY A 214 14.09 17.68 28.34
CA GLY A 214 13.90 17.92 29.78
C GLY A 214 12.73 17.13 30.37
N HIS A 215 12.29 16.08 29.67
CA HIS A 215 11.25 15.14 30.09
C HIS A 215 11.73 13.73 29.74
N GLU A 216 11.36 12.75 30.56
CA GLU A 216 11.71 11.35 30.32
C GLU A 216 11.07 10.83 29.02
N VAL A 217 11.90 10.20 28.19
CA VAL A 217 11.53 9.39 27.03
C VAL A 217 12.09 8.00 27.28
N ALA A 218 11.22 7.00 27.34
CA ALA A 218 11.65 5.62 27.45
C ALA A 218 12.22 5.11 26.11
N ALA A 219 13.12 4.13 26.19
CA ALA A 219 13.48 3.33 25.02
C ALA A 219 12.23 2.64 24.46
N GLY A 220 12.14 2.54 23.14
CA GLY A 220 10.99 1.95 22.46
C GLY A 220 10.34 2.89 21.44
N LEU A 221 9.03 2.73 21.23
CA LEU A 221 8.25 3.47 20.25
C LEU A 221 8.21 4.98 20.58
N ILE A 222 8.72 5.80 19.66
CA ILE A 222 8.78 7.27 19.83
C ILE A 222 7.89 8.04 18.86
N TYR A 223 7.60 7.47 17.69
CA TYR A 223 6.84 8.15 16.64
C TYR A 223 6.13 7.13 15.76
N ALA A 224 4.94 7.45 15.27
CA ALA A 224 4.26 6.66 14.26
C ALA A 224 3.66 7.54 13.17
N GLY A 225 3.50 6.98 11.98
CA GLY A 225 2.92 7.70 10.87
C GLY A 225 2.48 6.81 9.73
N LEU A 226 1.94 7.48 8.72
CA LEU A 226 1.24 6.85 7.61
C LEU A 226 1.92 7.18 6.27
N ALA A 227 1.88 6.23 5.34
CA ALA A 227 2.26 6.40 3.94
C ALA A 227 1.11 5.96 3.01
N GLY A 228 0.79 6.80 2.03
CA GLY A 228 -0.07 6.41 0.91
C GLY A 228 -1.58 6.45 1.14
N ALA A 229 -2.10 7.12 2.17
CA ALA A 229 -3.54 7.24 2.38
C ALA A 229 -4.23 8.22 1.42
N THR A 230 -5.52 7.98 1.22
CA THR A 230 -6.45 8.92 0.61
C THR A 230 -6.91 9.88 1.70
N ARG A 231 -6.64 11.17 1.51
CA ARG A 231 -7.11 12.18 2.46
C ARG A 231 -8.62 12.33 2.33
N SER A 232 -9.27 12.75 3.40
CA SER A 232 -10.69 13.15 3.48
C SER A 232 -11.22 14.09 2.36
N GLY A 233 -10.34 14.73 1.57
CA GLY A 233 -10.69 15.49 0.36
C GLY A 233 -10.63 14.71 -0.97
N GLY A 234 -10.48 13.38 -0.97
CA GLY A 234 -10.46 12.52 -2.16
C GLY A 234 -9.14 12.49 -2.95
N SER A 235 -8.11 13.23 -2.50
CA SER A 235 -6.77 13.15 -3.09
C SER A 235 -6.04 11.93 -2.56
N THR A 236 -5.77 10.99 -3.47
CA THR A 236 -4.99 9.77 -3.20
C THR A 236 -3.50 10.13 -3.16
N SER A 237 -2.78 9.66 -2.14
CA SER A 237 -1.31 9.78 -2.12
C SER A 237 -0.70 8.60 -2.84
N SER A 238 0.15 8.84 -3.84
CA SER A 238 0.96 7.79 -4.48
C SER A 238 2.18 7.36 -3.65
N ASN A 239 2.31 7.86 -2.43
CA ASN A 239 3.48 7.59 -1.59
C ASN A 239 3.44 6.17 -1.04
N THR A 240 4.59 5.52 -0.96
CA THR A 240 4.75 4.17 -0.40
C THR A 240 5.46 4.26 0.95
N LEU A 241 5.42 3.18 1.74
CA LEU A 241 6.22 3.07 2.96
C LEU A 241 7.69 3.39 2.69
N TRP A 242 8.28 2.77 1.66
CA TRP A 242 9.65 3.05 1.25
C TRP A 242 9.85 4.51 0.83
N GLY A 243 8.96 5.07 0.00
CA GLY A 243 9.05 6.47 -0.41
C GLY A 243 8.98 7.45 0.77
N ARG A 244 8.14 7.15 1.77
CA ARG A 244 8.00 7.97 2.97
C ARG A 244 9.21 7.85 3.90
N ILE A 245 9.66 6.63 4.19
CA ILE A 245 10.77 6.38 5.09
C ILE A 245 12.09 6.82 4.46
N ALA A 246 12.47 6.24 3.32
CA ALA A 246 13.78 6.44 2.72
C ALA A 246 13.94 7.81 2.06
N THR A 247 12.91 8.36 1.41
CA THR A 247 13.05 9.63 0.69
C THR A 247 12.73 10.84 1.56
N MET A 248 11.72 10.75 2.43
CA MET A 248 11.29 11.91 3.24
C MET A 248 11.95 11.94 4.62
N HIS A 249 11.91 10.85 5.38
CA HIS A 249 12.48 10.82 6.75
C HIS A 249 14.00 10.65 6.77
N LEU A 250 14.56 9.88 5.83
CA LEU A 250 16.02 9.77 5.64
C LEU A 250 16.57 10.78 4.62
N GLY A 251 15.71 11.64 4.08
CA GLY A 251 16.13 12.75 3.25
C GLY A 251 16.99 13.76 4.02
N LYS A 252 17.77 14.56 3.29
CA LYS A 252 18.78 15.48 3.86
C LYS A 252 18.21 16.77 4.48
N ARG A 253 16.89 16.91 4.60
CA ARG A 253 16.24 18.15 5.05
C ARG A 253 15.16 17.87 6.09
N HIS A 254 15.33 18.44 7.27
CA HIS A 254 14.41 18.36 8.39
C HIS A 254 13.06 19.04 8.10
N ASP A 255 13.01 20.07 7.27
CA ASP A 255 11.77 20.78 6.90
C ASP A 255 10.74 19.90 6.21
N LEU A 256 11.22 18.86 5.50
CA LEU A 256 10.38 17.97 4.70
C LEU A 256 9.90 16.75 5.51
N SER A 257 10.29 16.65 6.78
CA SER A 257 9.95 15.52 7.64
C SER A 257 9.60 15.98 9.05
N THR A 258 8.36 15.75 9.46
CA THR A 258 7.87 16.01 10.82
C THR A 258 8.71 15.33 11.90
N LEU A 259 9.14 14.08 11.67
CA LEU A 259 10.00 13.31 12.56
C LEU A 259 11.39 13.97 12.69
N ARG A 260 12.14 14.12 11.59
CA ARG A 260 13.43 14.83 11.56
C ARG A 260 13.37 16.19 12.26
N ARG A 261 12.33 16.98 12.01
CA ARG A 261 12.18 18.28 12.67
C ARG A 261 12.02 18.13 14.19
N SER A 262 11.27 17.12 14.66
CA SER A 262 11.15 16.82 16.09
C SER A 262 12.50 16.38 16.67
N LEU A 263 13.13 15.34 16.10
CA LEU A 263 14.41 14.80 16.56
C LEU A 263 15.53 15.86 16.53
N GLY A 264 15.70 16.55 15.41
CA GLY A 264 16.71 17.58 15.23
C GLY A 264 16.56 18.72 16.23
N SER A 265 15.32 19.17 16.52
CA SER A 265 15.09 20.23 17.51
C SER A 265 15.46 19.78 18.93
N VAL A 266 15.21 18.51 19.26
CA VAL A 266 15.55 17.92 20.56
C VAL A 266 17.06 17.76 20.70
N LEU A 267 17.73 17.19 19.69
CA LEU A 267 19.18 16.99 19.70
C LEU A 267 19.95 18.31 19.68
N ALA A 268 19.49 19.31 18.91
CA ALA A 268 20.10 20.64 18.93
C ALA A 268 19.97 21.31 20.31
N SER A 269 18.85 21.09 21.00
CA SER A 269 18.65 21.53 22.38
C SER A 269 19.61 20.81 23.35
N ALA A 270 19.71 19.49 23.25
CA ALA A 270 20.58 18.66 24.09
C ALA A 270 22.06 19.03 23.97
N SER A 271 22.51 19.34 22.75
CA SER A 271 23.91 19.66 22.45
C SER A 271 24.23 21.16 22.53
N GLY A 272 23.23 22.01 22.80
CA GLY A 272 23.38 23.47 22.79
C GLY A 272 23.68 24.06 21.41
N TRP A 273 23.34 23.35 20.33
CA TRP A 273 23.57 23.83 18.97
C TRP A 273 22.63 25.00 18.63
N PRO A 274 23.10 25.98 17.84
CA PRO A 274 22.28 27.11 17.42
C PRO A 274 21.21 26.72 16.38
N ALA A 275 21.41 25.59 15.70
CA ALA A 275 20.56 25.08 14.63
C ALA A 275 20.56 23.56 14.59
N ILE A 276 19.66 22.98 13.79
CA ILE A 276 19.64 21.55 13.51
C ILE A 276 20.81 21.23 12.57
N ASP A 277 21.73 20.38 13.01
CA ASP A 277 22.78 19.84 12.16
C ASP A 277 22.27 18.56 11.46
N GLU A 278 22.12 18.62 10.14
CA GLU A 278 21.60 17.52 9.33
C GLU A 278 22.52 16.30 9.27
N VAL A 279 23.83 16.52 9.34
CA VAL A 279 24.82 15.44 9.27
C VAL A 279 24.81 14.66 10.58
N GLU A 280 24.85 15.39 11.69
CA GLU A 280 24.74 14.83 13.04
C GLU A 280 23.40 14.12 13.25
N LEU A 281 22.28 14.76 12.86
CA LEU A 281 20.95 14.15 12.96
C LEU A 281 20.87 12.85 12.16
N THR A 282 21.39 12.84 10.93
CA THR A 282 21.38 11.63 10.09
C THR A 282 22.20 10.53 10.75
N ARG A 283 23.40 10.85 11.24
CA ARG A 283 24.25 9.87 11.92
C ARG A 283 23.56 9.30 13.16
N TRP A 284 22.96 10.16 13.97
CA TRP A 284 22.23 9.77 15.17
C TRP A 284 21.05 8.85 14.83
N MET A 285 20.27 9.19 13.79
CA MET A 285 19.16 8.34 13.33
C MET A 285 19.64 6.95 12.91
N HIS A 286 20.77 6.85 12.20
CA HIS A 286 21.35 5.56 11.79
C HIS A 286 21.90 4.75 12.95
N ALA A 287 22.36 5.40 14.02
CA ALA A 287 22.91 4.72 15.18
C ALA A 287 21.82 4.20 16.12
N HIS A 288 20.72 4.95 16.29
CA HIS A 288 19.78 4.73 17.40
C HIS A 288 18.37 4.33 16.99
N LEU A 289 18.02 4.39 15.71
CA LEU A 289 16.65 4.14 15.27
C LEU A 289 16.45 2.78 14.59
N SER A 290 15.30 2.19 14.92
CA SER A 290 14.71 1.05 14.21
C SER A 290 13.31 1.41 13.71
N VAL A 291 12.83 0.67 12.71
CA VAL A 291 11.52 0.91 12.08
C VAL A 291 10.75 -0.38 11.98
N ILE A 292 9.47 -0.32 12.36
CA ILE A 292 8.47 -1.33 11.98
C ILE A 292 7.64 -0.71 10.86
N ALA A 293 7.42 -1.45 9.78
CA ALA A 293 6.61 -1.02 8.66
C ALA A 293 5.58 -2.10 8.33
N VAL A 294 4.30 -1.74 8.44
CA VAL A 294 3.16 -2.63 8.24
C VAL A 294 2.46 -2.21 6.95
N PRO A 295 2.65 -2.95 5.84
CA PRO A 295 1.89 -2.75 4.61
C PRO A 295 0.39 -2.86 4.88
N VAL A 296 -0.36 -1.83 4.51
CA VAL A 296 -1.83 -1.86 4.59
C VAL A 296 -2.38 -1.61 3.20
N ALA A 297 -3.15 -2.58 2.71
CA ALA A 297 -3.61 -2.60 1.32
C ALA A 297 -4.66 -1.50 1.00
N ASP A 298 -5.32 -0.94 2.01
CA ASP A 298 -6.42 0.01 1.87
C ASP A 298 -6.06 1.43 2.37
N ALA A 299 -5.66 2.26 1.42
CA ALA A 299 -5.38 3.69 1.60
C ALA A 299 -6.59 4.52 2.06
N ASP A 300 -7.83 4.07 1.79
CA ASP A 300 -9.06 4.79 2.10
C ASP A 300 -9.47 4.55 3.57
N THR A 301 -9.16 3.38 4.12
CA THR A 301 -9.33 3.10 5.56
C THR A 301 -8.20 3.67 6.42
N LEU A 302 -7.00 3.81 5.86
CA LEU A 302 -5.80 4.23 6.57
C LEU A 302 -5.92 5.62 7.23
N ASP A 303 -6.53 6.63 6.59
CA ASP A 303 -6.71 7.97 7.21
C ASP A 303 -7.70 7.93 8.39
N ALA A 304 -8.74 7.08 8.29
CA ALA A 304 -9.73 6.87 9.34
C ALA A 304 -9.13 6.11 10.54
N LEU A 305 -8.34 5.07 10.28
CA LEU A 305 -7.68 4.25 11.30
C LEU A 305 -6.49 4.97 11.95
N GLU A 306 -5.81 5.89 11.24
CA GLU A 306 -4.61 6.58 11.77
C GLU A 306 -4.86 7.24 13.12
N SER A 307 -6.02 7.89 13.31
CA SER A 307 -6.32 8.58 14.57
C SER A 307 -6.54 7.60 15.73
N GLU A 308 -7.19 6.47 15.46
CA GLU A 308 -7.41 5.41 16.46
C GLU A 308 -6.09 4.72 16.82
N ILE A 309 -5.30 4.35 15.81
CA ILE A 309 -3.97 3.76 15.99
C ILE A 309 -3.07 4.71 16.79
N LEU A 310 -3.01 6.00 16.45
CA LEU A 310 -2.18 6.97 17.18
C LEU A 310 -2.68 7.22 18.61
N THR A 311 -3.98 7.13 18.86
CA THR A 311 -4.55 7.23 20.21
C THR A 311 -4.12 6.02 21.04
N GLU A 312 -4.12 4.83 20.43
CA GLU A 312 -3.72 3.61 21.11
C GLU A 312 -2.20 3.58 21.36
N LEU A 313 -1.38 3.87 20.34
CA LEU A 313 0.08 3.85 20.43
C LEU A 313 0.64 4.95 21.34
N ASP A 314 -0.06 6.09 21.43
CA ASP A 314 0.32 7.33 22.13
C ASP A 314 1.82 7.73 22.01
N PRO A 315 2.43 7.76 20.80
CA PRO A 315 3.85 8.04 20.63
C PRO A 315 4.27 9.40 21.22
N PRO A 316 5.35 9.50 22.00
CA PRO A 316 5.74 10.73 22.69
C PRO A 316 6.09 11.88 21.73
N LEU A 317 6.61 11.59 20.53
CA LEU A 317 7.05 12.63 19.59
C LEU A 317 6.00 13.01 18.52
N ASN A 318 4.85 12.36 18.47
CA ASN A 318 3.73 12.82 17.65
C ASN A 318 3.09 14.07 18.28
N LEU A 319 2.73 15.04 17.43
CA LEU A 319 2.08 16.29 17.87
C LEU A 319 0.69 16.49 17.25
N ALA A 320 0.37 15.75 16.19
CA ALA A 320 -0.93 15.78 15.53
C ALA A 320 -1.68 14.49 15.85
N LYS A 321 -3.01 14.55 15.92
CA LYS A 321 -3.91 13.41 16.19
C LYS A 321 -3.63 12.68 17.53
N VAL A 322 -2.97 13.34 18.49
CA VAL A 322 -2.70 12.83 19.84
C VAL A 322 -2.97 13.89 20.90
N SER A 323 -3.20 13.47 22.14
CA SER A 323 -3.47 14.36 23.28
C SER A 323 -2.26 15.23 23.64
N LYS A 324 -2.50 16.45 24.13
CA LYS A 324 -1.42 17.33 24.61
C LYS A 324 -0.90 16.87 25.95
N THR A 325 0.43 16.82 26.09
CA THR A 325 1.15 16.51 27.35
C THR A 325 2.22 17.59 27.60
N PRO A 326 2.78 17.70 28.81
CA PRO A 326 3.92 18.59 29.08
C PRO A 326 5.09 18.34 28.10
N LEU A 327 5.43 17.07 27.87
CA LEU A 327 6.45 16.67 26.90
C LEU A 327 6.15 17.18 25.49
N ARG A 328 4.92 16.96 24.98
CA ARG A 328 4.53 17.42 23.63
C ARG A 328 4.45 18.94 23.51
N THR A 329 4.14 19.63 24.62
CA THR A 329 4.18 21.09 24.70
C THR A 329 5.60 21.61 24.57
N GLN A 330 6.54 20.99 25.27
CA GLN A 330 7.96 21.31 25.19
C GLN A 330 8.55 21.00 23.82
N LEU A 331 8.22 19.84 23.24
CA LEU A 331 8.60 19.49 21.87
C LEU A 331 8.08 20.52 20.84
N SER A 332 6.84 20.99 21.02
CA SER A 332 6.27 22.05 20.19
C SER A 332 7.02 23.38 20.31
N ALA A 333 7.49 23.73 21.51
CA ALA A 333 8.30 24.92 21.75
C ALA A 333 9.69 24.81 21.10
N LEU A 334 10.37 23.66 21.24
CA LEU A 334 11.65 23.39 20.60
C LEU A 334 11.54 23.47 19.07
N ARG A 335 10.51 22.85 18.48
CA ARG A 335 10.26 22.94 17.04
C ARG A 335 10.08 24.36 16.54
N LYS A 336 9.44 25.24 17.32
CA LYS A 336 9.30 26.66 16.96
C LYS A 336 10.63 27.39 17.05
N ARG A 337 11.43 27.13 18.09
CA ARG A 337 12.75 27.75 18.28
C ARG A 337 13.69 27.45 17.12
N TYR A 338 13.72 26.20 16.67
CA TYR A 338 14.67 25.74 15.65
C TYR A 338 14.16 25.85 14.21
N ALA A 339 12.88 26.18 13.97
CA ALA A 339 12.34 26.42 12.63
C ALA A 339 12.83 27.74 11.98
N GLY A 340 13.39 28.68 12.74
CA GLY A 340 13.67 30.04 12.29
C GLY A 340 15.11 30.35 11.87
N TRP A 341 16.07 29.43 12.05
CA TRP A 341 17.49 29.75 11.88
C TRP A 341 17.91 29.98 10.41
N GLU A 342 17.32 29.27 9.45
CA GLU A 342 17.67 29.45 8.02
C GLU A 342 17.20 30.79 7.42
N SER A 343 16.08 31.34 7.93
CA SER A 343 15.54 32.63 7.48
C SER A 343 16.38 33.84 7.89
N GLY A 344 17.29 33.68 8.87
CA GLY A 344 18.11 34.77 9.42
C GLY A 344 19.44 35.03 8.70
N MET A 345 19.94 34.09 7.88
CA MET A 345 21.21 34.25 7.14
C MET A 345 21.01 34.80 5.72
N HIS A 346 19.87 34.58 5.08
CA HIS A 346 19.60 35.10 3.72
C HIS A 346 19.19 36.59 3.71
N GLY A 347 18.89 37.19 4.87
CA GLY A 347 18.47 38.59 5.00
C GLY A 347 19.60 39.62 5.15
N ARG A 348 20.89 39.23 5.13
CA ARG A 348 22.02 40.13 5.44
C ARG A 348 23.04 40.36 4.33
N HIS A 349 22.69 40.11 3.07
CA HIS A 349 23.51 40.49 1.90
C HIS A 349 22.78 41.30 0.82
N ALA A 350 21.65 41.93 1.15
CA ALA A 350 21.06 42.99 0.32
C ALA A 350 21.39 44.36 0.94
N GLY A 351 22.61 44.85 0.71
CA GLY A 351 23.02 46.14 1.24
C GLY A 351 24.33 46.66 0.67
N LYS A 352 24.19 47.62 -0.27
CA LYS A 352 25.18 48.60 -0.76
C LYS A 352 26.05 48.20 -1.95
N CYS A 353 25.52 48.49 -3.14
CA CYS A 353 26.23 49.36 -4.08
C CYS A 353 25.26 50.47 -4.49
N ALA A 354 25.52 51.68 -4.03
CA ALA A 354 24.87 52.91 -4.45
C ALA A 354 25.93 53.79 -5.11
N ARG A 355 25.65 54.14 -6.37
CA ARG A 355 26.27 55.15 -7.25
C ARG A 355 27.74 55.01 -7.63
#